data_AF-A0AAV9IA38-F1
#
_entry.id   AF-A0AAV9IA38-F1
#
_cell.length_a   1.000
_cell.length_b   1.000
_cell.length_c   1.000
_cell.angle_alpha   90.00
_cell.angle_beta   90.00
_cell.angle_gamma   90.00
#
_symmetry.space_group_name_H-M   'P 1'
#
loop_
_entity.id
_entity.type
_entity.pdbx_description
1 polymer ?
#
loop_
_entity_poly.entity_id
_entity_poly.type
_entity_poly.pdbx_seq_one_letter_code
_entity_poly.pdbx_strand_id
1 'polypeptide(L)'
;MICGCTSFCHEAVLVAKVVAGRYLGTTFKQNNKAPSVHPRTTTCRRNKLLPCFCTAQENQLPPVLPRMSRYPKSLQEQQHYIQLVVDAVRRHYQSGGSLRKSITLLLPDLNPELDIYDRRFLLRLVWDVVALLVLERQQRVKVLVQGPSVSGGGLPLAVAGLLRYLNEDYQLSQESWNGKLATHVSIGTLEECEDGQEDTFVVITPTNAVSTPITERLEQLTQKYTDKSFLLINPSLKDVPSTNGVMQVRGRKERMEFLQTFEDVFYLRPLYKTGTLYPIQGILLRKYPSPWQVWKMYVDDAQGEHYILLEECQHKPDRQTLTRIFSTSPTTTKKSTENNTTREAARPILFFLSFALLLVSLLLVRNQTTAGLSLPSFWPPTL
;
A
#
# COMPACT_ATOMS: atom_id res chain seq x y z
N MET A 1 0.58 25.72 36.88
CA MET A 1 1.09 24.46 36.30
C MET A 1 0.08 23.36 36.59
N ILE A 2 -0.11 22.46 35.63
CA ILE A 2 -1.17 21.43 35.50
C ILE A 2 -2.42 21.91 34.73
N CYS A 3 -2.74 21.10 33.71
CA CYS A 3 -3.97 21.00 32.91
C CYS A 3 -4.18 21.97 31.74
N GLY A 4 -3.65 21.57 30.57
CA GLY A 4 -4.06 22.10 29.25
C GLY A 4 -4.22 21.02 28.15
N CYS A 5 -4.18 19.72 28.47
CA CYS A 5 -4.18 18.65 27.45
C CYS A 5 -5.56 18.09 27.08
N THR A 6 -6.63 18.37 27.83
CA THR A 6 -7.94 17.73 27.58
C THR A 6 -8.77 18.41 26.49
N SER A 7 -8.55 19.70 26.23
CA SER A 7 -9.24 20.44 25.17
C SER A 7 -8.68 20.13 23.77
N PHE A 8 -7.36 19.90 23.66
CA PHE A 8 -6.68 19.66 22.38
C PHE A 8 -7.07 18.33 21.72
N CYS A 9 -7.28 17.27 22.52
CA CYS A 9 -7.71 15.98 21.99
C CYS A 9 -9.17 15.98 21.52
N HIS A 10 -10.03 16.82 22.09
CA HIS A 10 -11.45 16.81 21.78
C HIS A 10 -11.77 17.51 20.44
N GLU A 11 -11.06 18.60 20.11
CA GLU A 11 -11.22 19.32 18.84
C GLU A 11 -10.68 18.54 17.64
N ALA A 12 -9.50 17.91 17.76
CA ALA A 12 -8.93 17.09 16.69
C ALA A 12 -9.80 15.87 16.35
N VAL A 13 -10.41 15.24 17.38
CA VAL A 13 -11.34 14.13 17.22
C VAL A 13 -12.66 14.57 16.57
N LEU A 14 -13.11 15.81 16.81
CA LEU A 14 -14.32 16.36 16.18
C LEU A 14 -14.12 16.63 14.69
N VAL A 15 -12.97 17.15 14.26
CA VAL A 15 -12.69 17.41 12.83
C VAL A 15 -12.44 16.10 12.07
N ALA A 16 -11.70 15.15 12.66
CA ALA A 16 -11.57 13.80 12.09
C ALA A 16 -12.93 13.09 11.97
N LYS A 17 -13.85 13.31 12.92
CA LYS A 17 -15.25 12.83 12.83
C LYS A 17 -16.10 13.57 11.81
N VAL A 18 -15.81 14.83 11.48
CA VAL A 18 -16.53 15.57 10.44
C VAL A 18 -16.04 15.16 9.05
N VAL A 19 -14.73 14.97 8.86
CA VAL A 19 -14.15 14.40 7.64
C VAL A 19 -14.60 12.95 7.47
N ALA A 20 -14.54 12.11 8.51
CA ALA A 20 -15.02 10.72 8.45
C ALA A 20 -16.55 10.60 8.36
N GLY A 21 -17.30 11.49 9.02
CA GLY A 21 -18.76 11.45 9.11
C GLY A 21 -19.48 11.70 7.79
N ARG A 22 -18.87 12.45 6.86
CA ARG A 22 -19.41 12.64 5.50
C ARG A 22 -19.13 11.45 4.57
N TYR A 23 -18.03 10.71 4.75
CA TYR A 23 -17.78 9.48 3.99
C TYR A 23 -18.55 8.25 4.51
N LEU A 24 -19.12 8.33 5.72
CA LEU A 24 -19.92 7.27 6.34
C LEU A 24 -21.43 7.32 6.03
N GLY A 25 -21.90 8.29 5.21
CA GLY A 25 -23.31 8.34 4.79
C GLY A 25 -24.33 8.59 5.91
N THR A 26 -23.90 8.94 7.12
CA THR A 26 -24.80 9.28 8.22
C THR A 26 -24.92 10.79 8.33
N THR A 27 -25.94 11.36 7.69
CA THR A 27 -26.38 12.72 7.98
C THR A 27 -27.05 12.74 9.35
N PHE A 28 -26.31 13.14 10.39
CA PHE A 28 -26.90 13.41 11.70
C PHE A 28 -27.62 14.76 11.65
N LYS A 29 -28.91 14.76 11.27
CA LYS A 29 -29.79 15.92 11.43
C LYS A 29 -30.04 16.14 12.93
N GLN A 30 -29.42 17.16 13.51
CA GLN A 30 -29.90 17.74 14.76
C GLN A 30 -31.23 18.45 14.49
N ASN A 31 -32.35 17.78 14.80
CA ASN A 31 -33.63 18.44 14.91
C ASN A 31 -33.81 18.92 16.35
N ASN A 32 -33.63 20.23 16.55
CA ASN A 32 -34.06 20.93 17.75
C ASN A 32 -35.59 20.93 17.81
N LYS A 33 -36.16 19.99 18.58
CA LYS A 33 -37.48 20.15 19.21
C LYS A 33 -37.40 19.57 20.62
N ALA A 34 -37.46 20.45 21.61
CA ALA A 34 -37.70 20.07 22.98
C ALA A 34 -39.15 19.55 23.13
N PRO A 35 -39.35 18.48 23.91
CA PRO A 35 -40.56 18.36 24.70
C PRO A 35 -40.21 18.25 26.19
N SER A 36 -40.87 19.08 26.98
CA SER A 36 -40.87 19.05 28.43
C SER A 36 -41.59 17.79 28.94
N VAL A 37 -40.92 16.95 29.72
CA VAL A 37 -41.58 16.03 30.67
C VAL A 37 -40.69 15.87 31.92
N HIS A 38 -41.33 15.96 33.08
CA HIS A 38 -40.80 15.94 34.45
C HIS A 38 -39.97 14.70 34.85
N PRO A 39 -39.18 14.80 35.95
CA PRO A 39 -38.06 13.91 36.20
C PRO A 39 -38.50 12.59 36.84
N ARG A 40 -37.94 11.47 36.37
CA ARG A 40 -37.86 10.25 37.18
C ARG A 40 -36.40 9.96 37.48
N THR A 41 -36.10 10.12 38.76
CA THR A 41 -34.89 9.69 39.45
C THR A 41 -34.75 8.17 39.36
N THR A 42 -33.69 7.70 38.71
CA THR A 42 -33.16 6.35 38.96
C THR A 42 -31.63 6.39 38.97
N THR A 43 -31.13 6.35 40.20
CA THR A 43 -29.80 6.00 40.69
C THR A 43 -28.80 5.36 39.71
N CYS A 44 -27.68 6.05 39.54
CA CYS A 44 -26.44 5.56 38.93
C CYS A 44 -25.76 4.52 39.85
N ARG A 45 -25.76 3.24 39.46
CA ARG A 45 -24.82 2.25 40.01
C ARG A 45 -23.51 2.33 39.22
N ARG A 46 -22.48 2.81 39.90
CA ARG A 46 -21.07 2.59 39.55
C ARG A 46 -20.86 1.11 39.23
N ASN A 47 -20.31 0.81 38.06
CA ASN A 47 -19.35 -0.27 37.95
C ASN A 47 -18.20 0.17 37.05
N LYS A 48 -17.02 0.08 37.68
CA LYS A 48 -15.69 0.30 37.12
C LYS A 48 -15.43 -0.72 36.01
N LEU A 49 -14.77 -0.27 34.94
CA LEU A 49 -13.63 -0.89 34.26
C LEU A 49 -13.56 -0.37 32.81
N LEU A 50 -12.88 0.76 32.64
CA LEU A 50 -12.19 1.07 31.39
C LEU A 50 -10.70 0.93 31.69
N PRO A 51 -9.94 0.06 31.00
CA PRO A 51 -8.50 0.09 31.13
C PRO A 51 -7.97 1.33 30.39
N CYS A 52 -7.30 2.19 31.14
CA CYS A 52 -6.34 3.13 30.58
C CYS A 52 -5.26 2.34 29.83
N PHE A 53 -5.17 2.51 28.52
CA PHE A 53 -3.98 2.08 27.77
C PHE A 53 -2.99 3.24 27.75
N CYS A 54 -2.06 3.22 28.70
CA CYS A 54 -0.79 3.94 28.61
C CYS A 54 0.35 2.93 28.54
N THR A 55 1.20 3.14 27.53
CA THR A 55 2.61 2.76 27.36
C THR A 55 3.01 1.29 27.14
N ALA A 56 3.88 1.15 26.12
CA ALA A 56 4.87 0.11 25.86
C ALA A 56 4.46 -1.19 25.13
N GLN A 57 4.53 -1.16 23.79
CA GLN A 57 5.21 -2.19 22.99
C GLN A 57 5.57 -1.59 21.62
N GLU A 58 6.84 -1.21 21.46
CA GLU A 58 7.33 -0.40 20.32
C GLU A 58 7.90 -1.22 19.16
N ASN A 59 7.81 -2.56 19.17
CA ASN A 59 8.38 -3.42 18.13
C ASN A 59 7.39 -4.42 17.50
N GLN A 60 6.10 -4.12 17.52
CA GLN A 60 5.11 -4.92 16.81
C GLN A 60 4.26 -3.99 15.94
N LEU A 61 4.06 -4.36 14.67
CA LEU A 61 2.94 -3.79 13.91
C LEU A 61 1.66 -3.92 14.75
N PRO A 62 0.67 -3.03 14.61
CA PRO A 62 -0.65 -3.32 15.17
C PRO A 62 -1.06 -4.72 14.73
N PRO A 63 -1.63 -5.54 15.63
CA PRO A 63 -1.53 -7.00 15.60
C PRO A 63 -2.07 -7.69 14.34
N VAL A 64 -2.73 -6.98 13.42
CA VAL A 64 -3.05 -7.47 12.08
C VAL A 64 -3.08 -6.27 11.13
N LEU A 65 -2.16 -6.19 10.16
CA LEU A 65 -2.39 -5.32 9.00
C LEU A 65 -3.67 -5.78 8.30
N PRO A 66 -4.59 -4.87 7.92
CA PRO A 66 -5.76 -5.26 7.12
C PRO A 66 -5.36 -6.08 5.90
N ARG A 67 -6.20 -7.05 5.52
CA ARG A 67 -5.92 -7.97 4.40
C ARG A 67 -5.48 -7.22 3.15
N MET A 68 -4.32 -7.56 2.61
CA MET A 68 -3.76 -6.87 1.43
C MET A 68 -4.48 -7.28 0.16
N SER A 69 -4.87 -8.55 0.02
CA SER A 69 -5.54 -9.03 -1.20
C SER A 69 -6.96 -8.50 -1.37
N ARG A 70 -7.64 -8.13 -0.27
CA ARG A 70 -9.02 -7.67 -0.33
C ARG A 70 -9.12 -6.39 -1.16
N TYR A 71 -9.89 -6.43 -2.23
CA TYR A 71 -10.15 -5.28 -3.07
C TYR A 71 -11.64 -5.25 -3.46
N PRO A 72 -12.33 -4.10 -3.37
CA PRO A 72 -11.86 -2.84 -2.78
C PRO A 72 -11.73 -2.92 -1.26
N LYS A 73 -10.88 -2.07 -0.67
CA LYS A 73 -10.75 -1.92 0.79
C LYS A 73 -11.98 -1.25 1.39
N SER A 74 -12.45 -1.75 2.53
CA SER A 74 -13.50 -1.09 3.31
C SER A 74 -13.00 0.22 3.94
N LEU A 75 -13.92 1.14 4.28
CA LEU A 75 -13.56 2.42 4.90
C LEU A 75 -12.74 2.27 6.19
N GLN A 76 -13.04 1.25 7.01
CA GLN A 76 -12.29 0.97 8.23
C GLN A 76 -10.85 0.56 7.93
N GLU A 77 -10.64 -0.27 6.91
CA GLU A 77 -9.30 -0.71 6.50
C GLU A 77 -8.52 0.45 5.89
N GLN A 78 -9.17 1.26 5.05
CA GLN A 78 -8.58 2.49 4.51
C GLN A 78 -8.15 3.45 5.62
N GLN A 79 -9.03 3.69 6.61
CA GLN A 79 -8.70 4.55 7.75
C GLN A 79 -7.52 3.99 8.55
N HIS A 80 -7.44 2.67 8.74
CA HIS A 80 -6.30 2.06 9.41
C HIS A 80 -4.98 2.36 8.70
N TYR A 81 -4.93 2.21 7.37
CA TYR A 81 -3.74 2.54 6.58
C TYR A 81 -3.38 4.03 6.65
N ILE A 82 -4.38 4.92 6.60
CA ILE A 82 -4.16 6.36 6.74
C ILE A 82 -3.57 6.68 8.10
N GLN A 83 -4.09 6.11 9.18
CA GLN A 83 -3.55 6.33 10.53
C GLN A 83 -2.11 5.85 10.66
N LEU A 84 -1.75 4.72 10.02
CA LEU A 84 -0.35 4.28 9.98
C LEU A 84 0.58 5.31 9.33
N VAL A 85 0.13 5.94 8.24
CA VAL A 85 0.87 7.01 7.56
C VAL A 85 0.95 8.26 8.44
N VAL A 86 -0.19 8.75 8.93
CA VAL A 86 -0.28 9.97 9.76
C VAL A 86 0.59 9.83 11.01
N ASP A 87 0.59 8.67 11.67
CA ASP A 87 1.45 8.40 12.82
C ASP A 87 2.95 8.46 12.47
N ALA A 88 3.35 7.91 11.32
CA ALA A 88 4.74 7.96 10.87
C ALA A 88 5.18 9.40 10.59
N VAL A 89 4.33 10.16 9.91
CA VAL A 89 4.56 11.59 9.62
C VAL A 89 4.65 12.39 10.91
N ARG A 90 3.72 12.17 11.86
CA ARG A 90 3.72 12.82 13.17
C ARG A 90 5.06 12.63 13.90
N ARG A 91 5.51 11.38 13.99
CA ARG A 91 6.76 11.04 14.69
C ARG A 91 7.98 11.65 14.01
N HIS A 92 8.00 11.68 12.67
CA HIS A 92 9.09 12.29 11.91
C HIS A 92 9.20 13.80 12.15
N TYR A 93 8.07 14.52 12.21
CA TYR A 93 8.07 15.93 12.57
C TYR A 93 8.46 16.19 14.04
N GLN A 94 8.14 15.26 14.94
CA GLN A 94 8.52 15.35 16.36
C GLN A 94 10.02 15.13 16.58
N SER A 95 10.67 14.30 15.76
CA SER A 95 12.12 14.06 15.85
C SER A 95 12.98 15.13 15.19
N GLY A 96 12.37 16.12 14.50
CA GLY A 96 13.11 17.12 13.74
C GLY A 96 13.73 16.56 12.46
N GLY A 97 13.08 15.57 11.83
CA GLY A 97 13.59 14.89 10.64
C GLY A 97 13.74 15.78 9.39
N SER A 98 14.26 15.19 8.31
CA SER A 98 14.61 15.89 7.06
C SER A 98 13.50 16.78 6.50
N LEU A 99 13.84 17.93 5.90
CA LEU A 99 12.87 18.78 5.18
C LEU A 99 12.24 18.08 3.97
N ARG A 100 12.95 17.13 3.34
CA ARG A 100 12.49 16.39 2.16
C ARG A 100 12.02 15.00 2.55
N LYS A 101 10.74 14.73 2.36
CA LYS A 101 10.03 13.55 2.87
C LYS A 101 9.22 12.89 1.76
N SER A 102 9.07 11.58 1.84
CA SER A 102 8.24 10.79 0.93
C SER A 102 7.34 9.81 1.68
N ILE A 103 6.10 9.72 1.22
CA ILE A 103 5.09 8.74 1.64
C ILE A 103 4.80 7.88 0.41
N THR A 104 5.02 6.58 0.51
CA THR A 104 4.67 5.61 -0.52
C THR A 104 3.72 4.58 0.07
N LEU A 105 2.48 4.54 -0.41
CA LEU A 105 1.44 3.59 -0.05
C LEU A 105 0.88 2.98 -1.35
N LEU A 106 1.51 1.88 -1.79
CA LEU A 106 1.19 1.19 -3.05
C LEU A 106 0.27 -0.01 -2.81
N LEU A 107 -0.80 0.20 -2.05
CA LEU A 107 -1.88 -0.79 -1.95
C LEU A 107 -2.47 -1.06 -3.34
N PRO A 108 -3.10 -2.22 -3.59
CA PRO A 108 -3.80 -2.46 -4.85
C PRO A 108 -4.74 -1.31 -5.25
N ASP A 109 -5.43 -0.70 -4.28
CA ASP A 109 -6.32 0.46 -4.46
C ASP A 109 -5.61 1.79 -4.77
N LEU A 110 -4.31 1.91 -4.51
CA LEU A 110 -3.52 3.15 -4.61
C LEU A 110 -2.23 2.96 -5.41
N ASN A 111 -2.20 2.00 -6.34
CA ASN A 111 -1.00 1.69 -7.10
C ASN A 111 -1.05 2.31 -8.51
N PRO A 112 -0.41 3.46 -8.74
CA PRO A 112 -0.36 4.08 -10.06
C PRO A 112 0.39 3.21 -11.09
N GLU A 113 1.26 2.29 -10.67
CA GLU A 113 1.95 1.36 -11.59
C GLU A 113 0.99 0.37 -12.25
N LEU A 114 -0.14 0.07 -11.60
CA LEU A 114 -1.16 -0.86 -12.09
C LEU A 114 -2.34 -0.13 -12.73
N ASP A 115 -2.28 1.20 -12.83
CA ASP A 115 -3.39 2.06 -13.26
C ASP A 115 -4.66 1.89 -12.40
N ILE A 116 -4.50 1.41 -11.17
CA ILE A 116 -5.57 1.26 -10.19
C ILE A 116 -5.39 2.35 -9.15
N TYR A 117 -6.30 3.32 -9.17
CA TYR A 117 -6.19 4.50 -8.33
C TYR A 117 -7.54 4.96 -7.80
N ASP A 118 -7.91 4.49 -6.60
CA ASP A 118 -9.06 4.98 -5.85
C ASP A 118 -8.77 6.41 -5.39
N ARG A 119 -9.22 7.37 -6.20
CA ARG A 119 -9.08 8.81 -5.96
C ARG A 119 -9.67 9.22 -4.62
N ARG A 120 -10.76 8.61 -4.17
CA ARG A 120 -11.39 8.96 -2.88
C ARG A 120 -10.50 8.53 -1.72
N PHE A 121 -9.88 7.35 -1.83
CA PHE A 121 -8.93 6.88 -0.83
C PHE A 121 -7.68 7.77 -0.79
N LEU A 122 -7.13 8.16 -1.95
CA LEU A 122 -6.03 9.13 -2.00
C LEU A 122 -6.42 10.45 -1.33
N LEU A 123 -7.55 11.04 -1.71
CA LEU A 123 -7.96 12.35 -1.18
C LEU A 123 -8.12 12.32 0.33
N ARG A 124 -8.68 11.24 0.89
CA ARG A 124 -8.73 11.04 2.36
C ARG A 124 -7.34 11.00 2.98
N LEU A 125 -6.41 10.26 2.39
CA LEU A 125 -5.01 10.22 2.86
C LEU A 125 -4.37 11.62 2.84
N VAL A 126 -4.52 12.35 1.73
CA VAL A 126 -3.99 13.70 1.57
C VAL A 126 -4.57 14.62 2.64
N TRP A 127 -5.88 14.64 2.82
CA TRP A 127 -6.53 15.54 3.77
C TRP A 127 -6.19 15.22 5.22
N ASP A 128 -6.06 13.94 5.61
CA ASP A 128 -5.63 13.58 6.96
C ASP A 128 -4.17 14.00 7.24
N VAL A 129 -3.29 13.91 6.23
CA VAL A 129 -1.91 14.43 6.31
C VAL A 129 -1.90 15.96 6.41
N VAL A 130 -2.68 16.65 5.57
CA VAL A 130 -2.79 18.13 5.60
C VAL A 130 -3.37 18.60 6.92
N ALA A 131 -4.39 17.92 7.45
CA ALA A 131 -4.98 18.22 8.75
C ALA A 131 -3.94 18.10 9.87
N LEU A 132 -3.08 17.09 9.85
CA LEU A 132 -1.96 17.00 10.80
C LEU A 132 -1.03 18.22 10.71
N LEU A 133 -0.63 18.62 9.50
CA LEU A 133 0.28 19.75 9.29
C LEU A 133 -0.34 21.09 9.74
N VAL A 134 -1.64 21.29 9.48
CA VAL A 134 -2.30 22.55 9.84
C VAL A 134 -2.71 22.56 11.32
N LEU A 135 -3.37 21.51 11.80
CA LEU A 135 -3.99 21.51 13.12
C LEU A 135 -3.00 21.22 14.24
N GLU A 136 -2.09 20.27 14.03
CA GLU A 136 -1.09 19.90 15.04
C GLU A 136 0.17 20.75 14.94
N ARG A 137 0.59 21.13 13.71
CA ARG A 137 1.84 21.86 13.48
C ARG A 137 1.66 23.35 13.20
N GLN A 138 0.44 23.82 12.98
CA GLN A 138 0.13 25.23 12.67
C GLN A 138 0.90 25.77 11.45
N GLN A 139 1.19 24.89 10.48
CA GLN A 139 1.92 25.25 9.27
C GLN A 139 0.96 25.74 8.19
N ARG A 140 1.44 26.68 7.38
CA ARG A 140 0.85 26.97 6.08
C ARG A 140 1.28 25.90 5.09
N VAL A 141 0.32 25.31 4.41
CA VAL A 141 0.49 24.15 3.54
C VAL A 141 0.04 24.50 2.13
N LYS A 142 0.92 24.28 1.15
CA LYS A 142 0.55 24.32 -0.26
C LYS A 142 0.42 22.92 -0.81
N VAL A 143 -0.78 22.56 -1.25
CA VAL A 143 -1.06 21.28 -1.88
C VAL A 143 -0.88 21.42 -3.39
N LEU A 144 0.08 20.69 -3.95
CA LEU A 144 0.45 20.73 -5.35
C LEU A 144 0.10 19.41 -6.04
N VAL A 145 -0.49 19.53 -7.23
CA VAL A 145 -0.69 18.43 -8.18
C VAL A 145 0.04 18.74 -9.48
N GLN A 146 0.30 17.71 -10.28
CA GLN A 146 0.84 17.91 -11.62
C GLN A 146 -0.24 18.52 -12.52
N GLY A 147 0.08 19.66 -13.12
CA GLY A 147 -0.70 20.35 -14.13
C GLY A 147 -0.33 19.89 -15.55
N PRO A 148 -1.09 20.33 -16.56
CA PRO A 148 -0.75 20.05 -17.94
C PRO A 148 0.63 20.65 -18.27
N SER A 149 1.47 19.86 -18.95
CA SER A 149 2.79 20.35 -19.35
C SER A 149 2.67 21.48 -20.37
N VAL A 150 3.48 22.53 -20.20
CA VAL A 150 3.60 23.65 -21.15
C VAL A 150 4.02 23.16 -22.55
N SER A 151 4.69 22.00 -22.64
CA SER A 151 5.14 21.40 -23.91
C SER A 151 4.07 20.53 -24.61
N GLY A 152 2.81 20.54 -24.14
CA GLY A 152 1.69 19.88 -24.83
C GLY A 152 1.59 18.37 -24.60
N GLY A 153 2.27 17.83 -23.58
CA GLY A 153 2.10 16.45 -23.13
C GLY A 153 0.85 16.28 -22.27
N GLY A 154 0.00 15.32 -22.61
CA GLY A 154 -1.17 14.95 -21.80
C GLY A 154 -0.78 14.53 -20.38
N LEU A 155 -1.67 14.77 -19.41
CA LEU A 155 -1.45 14.38 -18.02
C LEU A 155 -1.45 12.85 -17.85
N PRO A 156 -0.56 12.30 -17.00
CA PRO A 156 -0.67 10.90 -16.57
C PRO A 156 -2.04 10.61 -15.98
N LEU A 157 -2.61 9.44 -16.28
CA LEU A 157 -3.96 9.06 -15.85
C LEU A 157 -4.14 9.09 -14.32
N ALA A 158 -3.07 8.75 -13.59
CA ALA A 158 -3.03 8.82 -12.12
C ALA A 158 -3.27 10.24 -11.57
N VAL A 159 -2.88 11.28 -12.31
CA VAL A 159 -2.97 12.69 -11.88
C VAL A 159 -4.11 13.45 -12.56
N ALA A 160 -4.61 12.94 -13.69
CA ALA A 160 -5.66 13.57 -14.48
C ALA A 160 -6.93 13.85 -13.65
N GLY A 161 -7.26 15.13 -13.47
CA GLY A 161 -8.45 15.57 -12.74
C GLY A 161 -8.27 15.71 -11.22
N LEU A 162 -7.14 15.33 -10.63
CA LEU A 162 -6.91 15.47 -9.18
C LEU A 162 -7.08 16.92 -8.69
N LEU A 163 -6.61 17.91 -9.47
CA LEU A 163 -6.78 19.33 -9.15
C LEU A 163 -8.26 19.69 -8.96
N ARG A 164 -9.11 19.23 -9.88
CA ARG A 164 -10.54 19.50 -9.84
C ARG A 164 -11.16 18.89 -8.59
N TYR A 165 -10.88 17.63 -8.30
CA TYR A 165 -11.43 16.96 -7.12
C TYR A 165 -10.95 17.58 -5.81
N LEU A 166 -9.68 17.98 -5.71
CA LEU A 166 -9.16 18.68 -4.55
C LEU A 166 -9.87 20.02 -4.33
N ASN A 167 -10.08 20.79 -5.39
CA ASN A 167 -10.80 22.06 -5.29
C ASN A 167 -12.28 21.88 -4.92
N GLU A 168 -12.96 20.88 -5.51
CA GLU A 168 -14.34 20.54 -5.16
C GLU A 168 -14.45 20.11 -3.69
N ASP A 169 -13.59 19.19 -3.23
CA ASP A 169 -13.55 18.75 -1.83
C ASP A 169 -13.21 19.91 -0.89
N TYR A 170 -12.26 20.77 -1.25
CA TYR A 170 -11.89 21.97 -0.50
C TYR A 170 -13.08 22.89 -0.32
N GLN A 171 -13.77 23.25 -1.41
CA GLN A 171 -14.94 24.13 -1.39
C GLN A 171 -16.08 23.56 -0.54
N LEU A 172 -16.41 22.27 -0.75
CA LEU A 172 -17.49 21.61 0.00
C LEU A 172 -17.19 21.48 1.50
N SER A 173 -15.92 21.53 1.87
CA SER A 173 -15.46 21.31 3.23
C SER A 173 -15.13 22.61 3.99
N GLN A 174 -15.13 23.78 3.35
CA GLN A 174 -14.81 25.06 4.01
C GLN A 174 -15.64 25.32 5.26
N GLU A 175 -16.95 25.04 5.21
CA GLU A 175 -17.86 25.21 6.35
C GLU A 175 -17.59 24.20 7.48
N SER A 176 -17.06 23.03 7.13
CA SER A 176 -16.79 21.91 8.04
C SER A 176 -15.39 21.99 8.65
N TRP A 177 -14.52 22.77 8.04
CA TRP A 177 -13.17 23.01 8.47
C TRP A 177 -13.18 24.18 9.46
N ASN A 178 -12.50 24.01 10.59
CA ASN A 178 -12.53 24.88 11.76
C ASN A 178 -11.92 26.29 11.56
N GLY A 179 -12.09 26.91 10.38
CA GLY A 179 -11.52 28.21 9.98
C GLY A 179 -10.00 28.20 9.76
N LYS A 180 -9.25 27.45 10.59
CA LYS A 180 -7.79 27.31 10.50
C LYS A 180 -7.36 26.62 9.21
N LEU A 181 -8.00 25.51 8.85
CA LEU A 181 -7.73 24.80 7.60
C LEU A 181 -7.94 25.67 6.36
N ALA A 182 -9.02 26.47 6.32
CA ALA A 182 -9.31 27.35 5.19
C ALA A 182 -8.33 28.55 5.04
N THR A 183 -7.64 28.92 6.12
CA THR A 183 -6.68 30.05 6.13
C THR A 183 -5.23 29.61 5.92
N HIS A 184 -4.93 28.33 6.17
CA HIS A 184 -3.57 27.80 6.13
C HIS A 184 -3.32 26.89 4.94
N VAL A 185 -4.31 26.62 4.09
CA VAL A 185 -4.16 25.74 2.93
C VAL A 185 -4.35 26.50 1.63
N SER A 186 -3.40 26.36 0.71
CA SER A 186 -3.51 26.78 -0.69
C SER A 186 -3.39 25.53 -1.59
N ILE A 187 -4.07 25.54 -2.75
CA ILE A 187 -4.05 24.44 -3.72
C ILE A 187 -3.60 24.99 -5.06
N GLY A 188 -2.71 24.29 -5.76
CA GLY A 188 -2.22 24.72 -7.07
C GLY A 188 -1.55 23.60 -7.86
N THR A 189 -0.91 23.99 -8.97
CA THR A 189 -0.12 23.09 -9.81
C THR A 189 1.38 23.27 -9.57
N LEU A 190 2.15 22.20 -9.78
CA LEU A 190 3.62 22.22 -9.71
C LEU A 190 4.23 23.20 -10.72
N GLU A 191 3.65 23.27 -11.91
CA GLU A 191 4.10 24.06 -13.04
C GLU A 191 3.94 25.55 -12.74
N GLU A 192 2.79 25.96 -12.21
CA GLU A 192 2.45 27.37 -11.93
C GLU A 192 2.91 27.85 -10.55
N CYS A 193 3.51 26.98 -9.73
CA CYS A 193 3.96 27.35 -8.39
C CYS A 193 5.16 28.32 -8.44
N GLU A 194 4.91 29.63 -8.30
CA GLU A 194 5.96 30.64 -8.31
C GLU A 194 6.28 31.25 -6.95
N ASP A 195 5.32 31.19 -6.03
CA ASP A 195 5.35 31.68 -4.67
C ASP A 195 5.68 30.57 -3.65
N GLY A 196 6.28 30.97 -2.53
CA GLY A 196 6.68 30.06 -1.45
C GLY A 196 6.51 30.70 -0.09
N GLN A 197 5.34 31.28 0.14
CA GLN A 197 4.99 31.82 1.44
C GLN A 197 4.69 30.70 2.44
N GLU A 198 4.33 29.52 1.96
CA GLU A 198 3.97 28.37 2.76
C GLU A 198 5.19 27.70 3.41
N ASP A 199 4.95 27.03 4.53
CA ASP A 199 6.00 26.35 5.30
C ASP A 199 6.26 24.94 4.75
N THR A 200 5.21 24.30 4.20
CA THR A 200 5.27 22.93 3.66
C THR A 200 4.55 22.82 2.32
N PHE A 201 5.22 22.21 1.34
CA PHE A 201 4.64 21.82 0.06
C PHE A 201 4.31 20.32 0.09
N VAL A 202 3.03 19.98 -0.09
CA VAL A 202 2.55 18.60 -0.21
C VAL A 202 2.31 18.32 -1.68
N VAL A 203 3.10 17.44 -2.28
CA VAL A 203 3.02 17.13 -3.71
C VAL A 203 2.39 15.75 -3.90
N ILE A 204 1.28 15.71 -4.63
CA ILE A 204 0.46 14.51 -4.78
C ILE A 204 0.79 13.82 -6.10
N THR A 205 1.18 12.54 -6.02
CA THR A 205 1.45 11.64 -7.14
C THR A 205 2.29 12.24 -8.26
N PRO A 206 3.42 12.94 -7.96
CA PRO A 206 4.25 13.47 -9.03
C PRO A 206 4.75 12.30 -9.89
N THR A 207 4.48 12.37 -11.19
CA THR A 207 4.71 11.26 -12.13
C THR A 207 5.57 11.72 -13.30
N ASN A 208 6.66 11.00 -13.55
CA ASN A 208 7.46 11.24 -14.75
C ASN A 208 6.72 10.73 -15.99
N ALA A 209 6.66 11.56 -17.04
CA ALA A 209 6.16 11.18 -18.36
C ALA A 209 7.30 11.12 -19.37
N VAL A 210 7.10 10.36 -20.46
CA VAL A 210 8.10 10.12 -21.52
C VAL A 210 8.71 11.41 -22.10
N SER A 211 7.92 12.48 -22.19
CA SER A 211 8.30 13.75 -22.82
C SER A 211 8.47 14.92 -21.86
N THR A 212 8.11 14.77 -20.58
CA THR A 212 8.20 15.84 -19.58
C THR A 212 8.48 15.23 -18.21
N PRO A 213 9.76 15.16 -17.80
CA PRO A 213 10.10 14.69 -16.46
C PRO A 213 9.72 15.76 -15.44
N ILE A 214 8.68 15.51 -14.62
CA ILE A 214 8.28 16.41 -13.53
C ILE A 214 9.39 16.58 -12.47
N THR A 215 10.36 15.66 -12.46
CA THR A 215 11.51 15.69 -11.56
C THR A 215 12.33 16.98 -11.69
N GLU A 216 12.51 17.51 -12.90
CA GLU A 216 13.26 18.77 -13.11
C GLU A 216 12.56 19.95 -12.44
N ARG A 217 11.23 20.01 -12.54
CA ARG A 217 10.43 21.06 -11.90
C ARG A 217 10.47 20.95 -10.38
N LEU A 218 10.38 19.73 -9.84
CA LEU A 218 10.54 19.46 -8.42
C LEU A 218 11.91 19.91 -7.91
N GLU A 219 12.97 19.60 -8.66
CA GLU A 219 14.33 20.01 -8.32
C GLU A 219 14.45 21.54 -8.28
N GLN A 220 13.97 22.25 -9.30
CA GLN A 220 13.95 23.72 -9.31
C GLN A 220 13.23 24.31 -8.10
N LEU A 221 12.06 23.79 -7.73
CA LEU A 221 11.30 24.28 -6.58
C LEU A 221 12.02 24.03 -5.25
N THR A 222 12.59 22.84 -5.08
CA THR A 222 13.33 22.50 -3.85
C THR A 222 14.67 23.24 -3.73
N GLN A 223 15.27 23.66 -4.85
CA GLN A 223 16.44 24.54 -4.88
C GLN A 223 16.08 26.00 -4.64
N LYS A 224 14.91 26.44 -5.11
CA LYS A 224 14.39 27.79 -4.85
C LYS A 224 14.00 27.97 -3.38
N TYR A 225 13.41 26.94 -2.77
CA TYR A 225 12.87 26.97 -1.41
C TYR A 225 13.58 25.97 -0.49
N THR A 226 14.88 26.20 -0.25
CA THR A 226 15.72 25.27 0.51
C THR A 226 15.37 25.18 2.00
N ASP A 227 14.72 26.21 2.54
CA ASP A 227 14.28 26.31 3.94
C ASP A 227 12.88 25.70 4.17
N LYS A 228 12.19 25.27 3.11
CA LYS A 228 10.81 24.77 3.18
C LYS A 228 10.75 23.24 3.17
N SER A 229 9.72 22.70 3.81
CA SER A 229 9.47 21.26 3.86
C SER A 229 8.77 20.80 2.58
N PHE A 230 9.23 19.70 1.98
CA PHE A 230 8.58 19.05 0.83
C PHE A 230 8.16 17.64 1.21
N LEU A 231 6.89 17.33 1.05
CA LEU A 231 6.30 16.03 1.33
C LEU A 231 5.66 15.46 0.06
N LEU A 232 6.25 14.40 -0.47
CA LEU A 232 5.71 13.70 -1.64
C LEU A 232 4.76 12.59 -1.18
N ILE A 233 3.59 12.48 -1.81
CA ILE A 233 2.63 11.38 -1.60
C ILE A 233 2.57 10.55 -2.87
N ASN A 234 2.87 9.26 -2.76
CA ASN A 234 2.91 8.28 -3.85
C ASN A 234 3.68 8.76 -5.09
N PRO A 235 4.96 9.22 -4.95
CA PRO A 235 5.73 9.64 -6.11
C PRO A 235 6.01 8.46 -7.06
N SER A 236 5.75 8.67 -8.35
CA SER A 236 6.08 7.74 -9.43
C SER A 236 7.13 8.36 -10.36
N LEU A 237 8.33 8.51 -9.82
CA LEU A 237 9.42 9.26 -10.45
C LEU A 237 10.48 8.36 -11.11
N LYS A 238 10.09 7.12 -11.46
CA LYS A 238 10.96 6.24 -12.25
C LYS A 238 11.14 6.83 -13.65
N ASP A 239 12.34 6.69 -14.21
CA ASP A 239 12.55 7.05 -15.62
C ASP A 239 11.67 6.18 -16.51
N VAL A 240 10.84 6.83 -17.32
CA VAL A 240 10.04 6.15 -18.35
C VAL A 240 10.86 6.14 -19.64
N PRO A 241 11.14 4.96 -20.24
CA PRO A 241 11.89 4.89 -21.50
C PRO A 241 11.12 5.60 -22.62
N SER A 242 11.85 6.26 -23.52
CA SER A 242 11.23 6.88 -24.69
C SER A 242 10.66 5.85 -25.66
N THR A 243 9.69 6.24 -26.48
CA THR A 243 9.01 5.39 -27.48
C THR A 243 9.97 4.67 -28.44
N ASN A 244 11.20 5.17 -28.59
CA ASN A 244 12.24 4.56 -29.43
C ASN A 244 13.19 3.63 -28.66
N GLY A 245 12.89 3.28 -27.41
CA GLY A 245 13.75 2.43 -26.58
C GLY A 245 15.09 3.08 -26.16
N VAL A 246 15.37 4.30 -26.64
CA VAL A 246 16.54 5.07 -26.22
C VAL A 246 16.27 5.62 -24.83
N MET A 247 17.01 5.10 -23.86
CA MET A 247 17.04 5.68 -22.52
C MET A 247 17.63 7.09 -22.65
N GLN A 248 16.95 8.10 -22.10
CA GLN A 248 17.60 9.39 -21.86
C GLN A 248 18.64 9.18 -20.75
N VAL A 249 19.85 8.75 -21.14
CA VAL A 249 20.95 8.47 -20.22
C VAL A 249 21.45 9.77 -19.56
N ARG A 250 21.35 10.89 -20.28
CA ARG A 250 21.71 12.21 -19.77
C ARG A 250 20.74 12.66 -18.67
N GLY A 251 21.27 13.10 -17.53
CA GLY A 251 20.45 13.56 -16.41
C GLY A 251 19.88 12.44 -15.53
N ARG A 252 19.99 11.16 -15.92
CA ARG A 252 19.40 10.04 -15.18
C ARG A 252 20.03 9.89 -13.81
N LYS A 253 21.36 9.94 -13.75
CA LYS A 253 22.10 9.79 -12.51
C LYS A 253 21.71 10.92 -11.55
N GLU A 254 21.72 12.15 -12.06
CA GLU A 254 21.36 13.37 -11.33
C GLU A 254 19.92 13.31 -10.81
N ARG A 255 18.95 12.88 -11.63
CA ARG A 255 17.56 12.66 -11.21
C ARG A 255 17.48 11.62 -10.10
N MET A 256 18.15 10.48 -10.24
CA MET A 256 18.14 9.43 -9.23
C MET A 256 18.77 9.88 -7.91
N GLU A 257 19.87 10.64 -7.97
CA GLU A 257 20.52 11.25 -6.80
C GLU A 257 19.59 12.27 -6.13
N PHE A 258 18.90 13.11 -6.90
CA PHE A 258 17.90 14.03 -6.38
C PHE A 258 16.76 13.29 -5.64
N LEU A 259 16.22 12.22 -6.23
CA LEU A 259 15.17 11.42 -5.60
C LEU A 259 15.63 10.77 -4.29
N GLN A 260 16.91 10.39 -4.19
CA GLN A 260 17.50 9.85 -2.96
C GLN A 260 17.62 10.89 -1.84
N THR A 261 17.50 12.19 -2.13
CA THR A 261 17.47 13.23 -1.09
C THR A 261 16.18 13.24 -0.27
N PHE A 262 15.13 12.58 -0.74
CA PHE A 262 13.88 12.43 0.00
C PHE A 262 13.96 11.24 0.95
N GLU A 263 13.69 11.50 2.23
CA GLU A 263 13.61 10.45 3.24
C GLU A 263 12.25 9.74 3.16
N ASP A 264 12.25 8.41 3.02
CA ASP A 264 11.05 7.58 3.07
C ASP A 264 10.51 7.52 4.51
N VAL A 265 9.55 8.40 4.84
CA VAL A 265 8.89 8.48 6.16
C VAL A 265 7.92 7.31 6.36
N PHE A 266 7.21 6.98 5.28
CA PHE A 266 6.36 5.82 5.23
C PHE A 266 6.51 5.15 3.87
N TYR A 267 6.72 3.84 3.86
CA TYR A 267 6.77 3.05 2.65
C TYR A 267 6.01 1.75 2.87
N LEU A 268 5.06 1.45 1.99
CA LEU A 268 4.37 0.17 1.96
C LEU A 268 4.16 -0.25 0.52
N ARG A 269 4.70 -1.43 0.16
CA ARG A 269 4.55 -2.01 -1.16
C ARG A 269 4.30 -3.52 -1.06
N PRO A 270 3.24 -4.06 -1.69
CA PRO A 270 3.07 -5.49 -1.85
C PRO A 270 4.16 -6.05 -2.78
N LEU A 271 4.69 -7.21 -2.40
CA LEU A 271 5.68 -7.96 -3.18
C LEU A 271 4.96 -9.12 -3.86
N TYR A 272 5.03 -9.17 -5.18
CA TYR A 272 4.34 -10.19 -5.97
C TYR A 272 5.26 -11.34 -6.33
N LYS A 273 4.72 -12.56 -6.35
CA LYS A 273 5.44 -13.74 -6.83
C LYS A 273 5.53 -13.71 -8.35
N THR A 274 6.76 -13.84 -8.88
CA THR A 274 7.01 -13.88 -10.32
C THR A 274 6.46 -15.17 -10.94
N GLY A 275 5.88 -15.11 -12.15
CA GLY A 275 5.46 -16.28 -12.93
C GLY A 275 4.06 -16.83 -12.60
N THR A 276 3.32 -16.15 -11.74
CA THR A 276 1.92 -16.47 -11.40
C THR A 276 1.04 -15.25 -11.72
N LEU A 277 -0.29 -15.43 -11.83
CA LEU A 277 -1.28 -14.36 -11.97
C LEU A 277 -1.39 -13.52 -10.67
N TYR A 278 -0.27 -12.90 -10.28
CA TYR A 278 -0.05 -11.95 -9.19
C TYR A 278 -0.60 -12.30 -7.78
N PRO A 279 -0.32 -13.48 -7.20
CA PRO A 279 -0.46 -13.66 -5.77
C PRO A 279 0.58 -12.78 -5.04
N ILE A 280 0.10 -12.03 -4.05
CA ILE A 280 0.94 -11.27 -3.12
C ILE A 280 1.74 -12.30 -2.30
N GLN A 281 3.06 -12.21 -2.32
CA GLN A 281 3.98 -13.07 -1.56
C GLN A 281 4.31 -12.49 -0.19
N GLY A 282 4.24 -11.17 -0.06
CA GLY A 282 4.66 -10.45 1.12
C GLY A 282 4.53 -8.95 0.95
N ILE A 283 5.09 -8.20 1.90
CA ILE A 283 5.11 -6.74 1.86
C ILE A 283 6.50 -6.23 2.24
N LEU A 284 6.88 -5.12 1.62
CA LEU A 284 7.98 -4.28 2.06
C LEU A 284 7.40 -3.09 2.81
N LEU A 285 7.80 -2.91 4.07
CA LEU A 285 7.31 -1.86 4.95
C LEU A 285 8.48 -1.03 5.48
N ARG A 286 8.27 0.29 5.58
CA ARG A 286 9.05 1.23 6.39
C ARG A 286 8.03 2.12 7.09
N LYS A 287 8.08 2.17 8.43
CA LYS A 287 7.27 3.11 9.23
C LYS A 287 8.22 3.86 10.14
N TYR A 288 8.38 5.17 9.96
CA TYR A 288 9.27 5.96 10.81
C TYR A 288 8.91 5.82 12.30
N PRO A 289 9.88 5.57 13.21
CA PRO A 289 11.34 5.47 12.98
C PRO A 289 11.88 4.06 12.67
N SER A 290 11.07 3.00 12.77
CA SER A 290 11.47 1.59 12.60
C SER A 290 12.12 1.26 11.24
N PRO A 291 13.18 0.44 11.16
CA PRO A 291 13.93 0.16 9.93
C PRO A 291 13.06 -0.43 8.80
N TRP A 292 13.67 -0.68 7.64
CA TRP A 292 12.98 -1.39 6.57
C TRP A 292 12.67 -2.82 7.02
N GLN A 293 11.47 -3.30 6.76
CA GLN A 293 11.01 -4.63 7.18
C GLN A 293 10.45 -5.38 5.99
N VAL A 294 10.88 -6.63 5.84
CA VAL A 294 10.36 -7.55 4.82
C VAL A 294 9.48 -8.57 5.53
N TRP A 295 8.20 -8.60 5.16
CA TRP A 295 7.22 -9.52 5.72
C TRP A 295 6.76 -10.50 4.66
N LYS A 296 6.60 -11.76 5.03
CA LYS A 296 6.02 -12.81 4.18
C LYS A 296 4.56 -13.01 4.53
N MET A 297 3.73 -13.07 3.50
CA MET A 297 2.31 -13.36 3.62
C MET A 297 2.10 -14.86 3.64
N TYR A 298 1.27 -15.32 4.55
CA TYR A 298 0.73 -16.67 4.62
C TYR A 298 -0.78 -16.58 4.61
N VAL A 299 -1.42 -17.56 3.97
CA VAL A 299 -2.88 -17.65 3.88
C VAL A 299 -3.28 -18.98 4.47
N ASP A 300 -3.95 -18.95 5.62
CA ASP A 300 -4.50 -20.13 6.28
C ASP A 300 -6.01 -20.14 6.16
N ASP A 301 -6.60 -21.33 6.01
CA ASP A 301 -8.06 -21.51 5.89
C ASP A 301 -8.81 -20.99 7.13
N ALA A 302 -8.19 -21.05 8.31
CA ALA A 302 -8.80 -20.67 9.59
C ALA A 302 -8.60 -19.18 9.96
N GLN A 303 -7.39 -18.63 9.75
CA GLN A 303 -7.03 -17.27 10.18
C GLN A 303 -7.04 -16.25 9.01
N GLY A 304 -7.12 -16.73 7.77
CA GLY A 304 -6.96 -15.91 6.58
C GLY A 304 -5.52 -15.42 6.41
N GLU A 305 -5.38 -14.22 5.86
CA GLU A 305 -4.07 -13.63 5.61
C GLU A 305 -3.40 -13.17 6.91
N HIS A 306 -2.17 -13.61 7.10
CA HIS A 306 -1.31 -13.14 8.18
C HIS A 306 0.12 -12.94 7.67
N TYR A 307 0.90 -12.17 8.42
CA TYR A 307 2.23 -11.74 8.02
C TYR A 307 3.25 -12.15 9.07
N ILE A 308 4.38 -12.69 8.61
CA ILE A 308 5.54 -13.03 9.45
C ILE A 308 6.72 -12.19 9.00
N LEU A 309 7.36 -11.50 9.95
CA LEU A 309 8.58 -10.74 9.70
C LEU A 309 9.70 -11.70 9.31
N LEU A 310 10.35 -11.45 8.17
CA LEU A 310 11.49 -12.23 7.71
C LEU A 310 12.81 -11.58 8.10
N GLU A 311 12.97 -10.29 7.80
CA GLU A 311 14.22 -9.58 8.01
C GLU A 311 13.97 -8.08 8.20
N GLU A 312 14.81 -7.44 9.02
CA GLU A 312 14.90 -5.99 9.15
C GLU A 312 16.19 -5.49 8.48
N CYS A 313 16.07 -4.49 7.61
CA CYS A 313 17.17 -3.90 6.86
C CYS A 313 17.34 -2.43 7.22
N GLN A 314 18.58 -1.97 7.38
CA GLN A 314 18.87 -0.55 7.63
C GLN A 314 18.58 0.33 6.41
N HIS A 315 18.80 -0.21 5.22
CA HIS A 315 18.52 0.45 3.95
C HIS A 315 17.45 -0.30 3.17
N LYS A 316 16.85 0.39 2.20
CA LYS A 316 15.84 -0.18 1.31
C LYS A 316 16.43 -1.39 0.58
N PRO A 317 15.88 -2.61 0.77
CA PRO A 317 16.42 -3.80 0.13
C PRO A 317 16.20 -3.72 -1.38
N ASP A 318 17.24 -4.06 -2.14
CA ASP A 318 17.16 -4.16 -3.59
C ASP A 318 16.49 -5.47 -4.03
N ARG A 319 16.29 -5.65 -5.34
CA ARG A 319 15.62 -6.83 -5.88
C ARG A 319 16.37 -8.12 -5.52
N GLN A 320 17.71 -8.11 -5.55
CA GLN A 320 18.51 -9.31 -5.27
C GLN A 320 18.42 -9.70 -3.78
N THR A 321 18.52 -8.71 -2.89
CA THR A 321 18.34 -8.89 -1.44
C THR A 321 16.95 -9.44 -1.13
N LEU A 322 15.90 -8.89 -1.74
CA LEU A 322 14.53 -9.40 -1.58
C LEU A 322 14.44 -10.87 -2.00
N THR A 323 14.97 -11.24 -3.18
CA THR A 323 14.98 -12.63 -3.63
C THR A 323 15.69 -13.54 -2.62
N ARG A 324 16.86 -13.14 -2.12
CA ARG A 324 17.62 -13.89 -1.10
C ARG A 324 16.82 -14.11 0.18
N ILE A 325 16.17 -13.06 0.70
CA ILE A 325 15.36 -13.10 1.92
C ILE A 325 14.24 -14.15 1.78
N PHE A 326 13.50 -14.10 0.67
CA PHE A 326 12.40 -15.02 0.43
C PHE A 326 12.86 -16.47 0.17
N SER A 327 14.04 -16.68 -0.40
CA SER A 327 14.63 -18.01 -0.62
C SER A 327 15.17 -18.67 0.65
N THR A 328 15.69 -17.89 1.59
CA THR A 328 16.32 -18.40 2.82
C THR A 328 15.30 -18.68 3.93
N SER A 329 14.12 -18.09 3.82
CA SER A 329 13.06 -18.24 4.82
C SER A 329 12.53 -19.67 4.87
N PRO A 330 12.44 -20.32 6.05
CA PRO A 330 11.94 -21.68 6.16
C PRO A 330 10.52 -21.74 5.57
N THR A 331 10.36 -22.57 4.54
CA THR A 331 9.05 -22.94 4.04
C THR A 331 8.42 -23.78 5.13
N THR A 332 7.41 -23.24 5.83
CA THR A 332 6.57 -24.00 6.74
C THR A 332 5.73 -24.97 5.91
N THR A 333 6.37 -26.02 5.40
CA THR A 333 5.67 -27.16 4.81
C THR A 333 4.96 -27.84 5.97
N LYS A 334 3.62 -27.86 5.93
CA LYS A 334 2.79 -28.67 6.84
C LYS A 334 3.41 -30.07 6.91
N LYS A 335 4.00 -30.44 8.06
CA LYS A 335 4.20 -31.84 8.40
C LYS A 335 2.80 -32.43 8.48
N SER A 336 2.45 -33.24 7.49
CA SER A 336 1.35 -34.19 7.62
C SER A 336 1.59 -34.99 8.89
N THR A 337 0.69 -34.84 9.85
CA THR A 337 0.58 -35.72 11.01
C THR A 337 0.19 -37.10 10.50
N GLU A 338 1.17 -37.91 10.12
CA GLU A 338 0.99 -39.35 10.08
C GLU A 338 1.05 -39.84 11.54
N ASN A 339 -0.13 -40.19 12.04
CA ASN A 339 -0.30 -40.83 13.34
C ASN A 339 0.47 -42.16 13.33
N ASN A 340 1.58 -42.22 14.06
CA ASN A 340 2.24 -43.47 14.41
C ASN A 340 1.30 -44.30 15.29
N THR A 341 0.53 -45.17 14.64
CA THR A 341 -0.10 -46.32 15.28
C THR A 341 0.70 -47.54 14.86
N THR A 342 1.42 -48.10 15.83
CA THR A 342 2.08 -49.41 15.81
C THR A 342 1.41 -50.43 14.89
N ARG A 343 2.14 -50.92 13.88
CA ARG A 343 1.99 -52.30 13.37
C ARG A 343 3.32 -52.88 12.93
N GLU A 344 3.55 -54.07 13.43
CA GLU A 344 4.63 -55.00 13.15
C GLU A 344 4.85 -55.25 11.66
N ALA A 345 6.09 -55.64 11.36
CA ALA A 345 6.56 -56.02 10.05
C ALA A 345 5.77 -57.19 9.44
N ALA A 346 5.15 -56.95 8.29
CA ALA A 346 4.82 -57.98 7.31
C ALA A 346 5.15 -57.47 5.90
N ARG A 347 6.13 -58.13 5.27
CA ARG A 347 6.67 -57.86 3.92
C ARG A 347 5.61 -58.06 2.82
N PRO A 348 5.60 -57.31 1.71
CA PRO A 348 4.81 -57.66 0.54
C PRO A 348 5.64 -58.48 -0.47
N ILE A 349 5.32 -59.78 -0.58
CA ILE A 349 5.82 -60.70 -1.63
C ILE A 349 4.89 -60.72 -2.87
N LEU A 350 3.87 -59.86 -2.95
CA LEU A 350 2.84 -59.98 -3.99
C LEU A 350 3.07 -59.22 -5.31
N PHE A 351 4.17 -58.47 -5.50
CA PHE A 351 4.41 -57.75 -6.76
C PHE A 351 5.24 -58.52 -7.80
N PHE A 352 5.90 -59.62 -7.42
CA PHE A 352 6.74 -60.40 -8.35
C PHE A 352 6.03 -61.54 -9.08
N LEU A 353 4.84 -61.96 -8.62
CA LEU A 353 4.08 -63.06 -9.25
C LEU A 353 3.21 -62.61 -10.43
N SER A 354 2.87 -61.33 -10.55
CA SER A 354 2.07 -60.81 -11.67
C SER A 354 2.90 -60.60 -12.95
N PHE A 355 4.19 -60.29 -12.83
CA PHE A 355 5.06 -60.04 -13.99
C PHE A 355 5.58 -61.33 -14.64
N ALA A 356 5.75 -62.40 -13.85
CA ALA A 356 6.22 -63.69 -14.35
C ALA A 356 5.15 -64.45 -15.17
N LEU A 357 3.86 -64.28 -14.84
CA LEU A 357 2.75 -64.91 -15.56
C LEU A 357 2.49 -64.28 -16.94
N LEU A 358 2.74 -62.98 -17.10
CA LEU A 358 2.52 -62.27 -18.37
C LEU A 358 3.62 -62.57 -19.42
N LEU A 359 4.83 -62.89 -18.98
CA LEU A 359 5.96 -63.25 -19.83
C LEU A 359 5.87 -64.67 -20.39
N VAL A 360 5.24 -65.60 -19.66
CA VAL A 360 5.00 -66.98 -20.14
C VAL A 360 3.88 -67.02 -21.18
N SER A 361 2.87 -66.14 -21.09
CA SER A 361 1.80 -66.04 -22.10
C SER A 361 2.30 -65.51 -23.45
N LEU A 362 3.24 -64.56 -23.44
CA LEU A 362 3.80 -63.98 -24.67
C LEU A 362 4.77 -64.92 -25.41
N LEU A 363 5.41 -65.86 -24.70
CA LEU A 363 6.30 -66.85 -25.32
C LEU A 363 5.54 -68.05 -25.93
N LEU A 364 4.32 -68.35 -25.47
CA LEU A 364 3.50 -69.45 -26.03
C LEU A 364 2.73 -69.06 -27.30
N VAL A 365 2.45 -67.77 -27.53
CA VAL A 365 1.76 -67.30 -28.75
C VAL A 365 2.71 -67.21 -29.95
N ARG A 366 4.03 -67.15 -29.74
CA ARG A 366 5.01 -66.96 -30.81
C ARG A 366 5.43 -68.24 -31.55
N ASN A 367 4.90 -69.41 -31.16
CA ASN A 367 5.31 -70.71 -31.71
C ASN A 367 4.23 -71.43 -32.54
N GLN A 368 3.14 -70.76 -32.89
CA GLN A 368 2.15 -71.29 -33.84
C GLN A 368 1.74 -70.19 -34.82
N THR A 369 2.38 -70.16 -35.99
CA THR A 369 1.79 -69.78 -37.30
C THR A 369 2.89 -69.77 -38.36
N THR A 370 3.31 -70.95 -38.78
CA THR A 370 3.84 -71.17 -40.13
C THR A 370 2.69 -71.67 -41.01
N ALA A 371 2.14 -70.80 -41.85
CA ALA A 371 1.51 -71.17 -43.13
C ALA A 371 0.94 -69.93 -43.85
N GLY A 372 1.55 -69.57 -44.98
CA GLY A 372 0.83 -69.33 -46.24
C GLY A 372 0.06 -68.02 -46.46
N LEU A 373 0.45 -67.36 -47.56
CA LEU A 373 -0.39 -66.73 -48.59
C LEU A 373 -0.59 -65.19 -48.60
N SER A 374 0.17 -64.60 -49.53
CA SER A 374 -0.20 -63.62 -50.59
C SER A 374 -0.73 -62.23 -50.24
N LEU A 375 0.07 -61.23 -50.68
CA LEU A 375 -0.26 -59.82 -50.92
C LEU A 375 -1.47 -59.65 -51.89
N PRO A 376 -2.15 -58.50 -51.82
CA PRO A 376 -1.83 -57.48 -52.83
C PRO A 376 -1.74 -56.04 -52.30
N SER A 377 -0.86 -55.31 -52.99
CA SER A 377 -0.73 -53.84 -53.10
C SER A 377 -2.04 -53.13 -53.42
N PHE A 378 -2.28 -51.93 -52.87
CA PHE A 378 -2.92 -50.80 -53.58
C PHE A 378 -2.85 -49.51 -52.73
N TRP A 379 -1.96 -48.59 -53.10
CA TRP A 379 -2.17 -47.11 -53.04
C TRP A 379 -2.96 -46.70 -54.32
N PRO A 380 -3.53 -45.49 -54.52
CA PRO A 380 -3.24 -44.14 -53.95
C PRO A 380 -4.53 -43.28 -53.79
N PRO A 381 -4.57 -41.94 -54.02
CA PRO A 381 -3.78 -40.82 -53.49
C PRO A 381 -4.64 -39.73 -52.77
N THR A 382 -3.89 -38.78 -52.21
CA THR A 382 -4.21 -37.39 -51.85
C THR A 382 -5.13 -36.60 -52.79
N LEU A 383 -5.96 -35.75 -52.18
CA LEU A 383 -6.22 -34.36 -52.57
C LEU A 383 -6.27 -33.50 -51.31
#